data_AF-A0A840S3Y6-F1
#
_entry.id   AF-A0A840S3Y6-F1
#
_cell.length_a   1.000
_cell.length_b   1.000
_cell.length_c   1.000
_cell.angle_alpha   90.00
_cell.angle_beta   90.00
_cell.angle_gamma   90.00
#
_symmetry.space_group_name_H-M   'P 1'
#
loop_
_entity.id
_entity.type
_entity.pdbx_description
1 polymer ?
#
loop_
_entity_poly.entity_id
_entity_poly.type
_entity_poly.pdbx_seq_one_letter_code
_entity_poly.pdbx_strand_id
1 'polypeptide(L)'
;MNLIKPTVGRKVWYRPSLYDLAGPVPMSISGSVAAGNAQPLDATVLAVWGDRCINVQVLDITGKAFTKMSVTLKQEGDTMPVDSEGKEVLGYCEWMPYQQSAAKKDACES
;
A
#
# COMPACT_ATOMS: atom_id res chain seq x y z
N MET A 1 -11.47 16.77 1.50
CA MET A 1 -10.59 15.59 1.39
C MET A 1 -11.34 14.41 1.95
N ASN A 2 -11.53 13.34 1.16
CA ASN A 2 -12.38 12.21 1.57
C ASN A 2 -11.49 11.08 2.12
N LEU A 3 -11.48 10.91 3.44
CA LEU A 3 -10.70 9.89 4.13
C LEU A 3 -11.42 8.55 4.06
N ILE A 4 -10.86 7.60 3.32
CA ILE A 4 -11.44 6.26 3.20
C ILE A 4 -11.02 5.43 4.41
N LYS A 5 -11.98 5.12 5.29
CA LYS A 5 -11.72 4.28 6.47
C LYS A 5 -11.41 2.83 6.05
N PRO A 6 -10.27 2.27 6.49
CA PRO A 6 -9.96 0.87 6.23
C PRO A 6 -10.89 -0.06 7.01
N THR A 7 -11.21 -1.20 6.40
CA THR A 7 -11.97 -2.29 7.03
C THR A 7 -11.32 -3.62 6.66
N VAL A 8 -11.45 -4.62 7.55
CA VAL A 8 -10.90 -5.96 7.33
C VAL A 8 -11.54 -6.60 6.09
N GLY A 9 -10.72 -7.30 5.30
CA GLY A 9 -11.14 -7.97 4.07
C GLY A 9 -11.12 -7.08 2.82
N ARG A 10 -10.90 -5.76 2.95
CA ARG A 10 -10.72 -4.90 1.78
C ARG A 10 -9.39 -5.15 1.09
N LYS A 11 -9.41 -4.98 -0.23
CA LYS A 11 -8.23 -5.03 -1.08
C LYS A 11 -7.60 -3.64 -1.21
N VAL A 12 -6.28 -3.60 -1.07
CA VAL A 12 -5.42 -2.43 -1.25
C VAL A 12 -4.22 -2.83 -2.10
N TRP A 13 -3.51 -1.84 -2.62
CA TRP A 13 -2.23 -2.04 -3.27
C TRP A 13 -1.11 -1.90 -2.25
N TYR A 14 -0.14 -2.82 -2.29
CA TYR A 14 1.09 -2.71 -1.51
C TYR A 14 2.25 -2.30 -2.41
N ARG A 15 2.98 -1.28 -1.99
CA ARG A 15 4.18 -0.77 -2.65
C ARG A 15 5.39 -1.19 -1.79
N PRO A 16 6.18 -2.17 -2.22
CA PRO A 16 7.32 -2.64 -1.45
C PRO A 16 8.44 -1.60 -1.45
N SER A 17 9.18 -1.53 -0.33
CA SER A 17 10.43 -0.77 -0.25
C SER A 17 11.61 -1.55 -0.81
N LEU A 18 12.75 -0.89 -1.01
CA LEU A 18 14.00 -1.57 -1.39
C LEU A 18 14.40 -2.65 -0.36
N TYR A 19 14.09 -2.45 0.93
CA TYR A 19 14.34 -3.45 1.97
C TYR A 19 13.50 -4.71 1.79
N ASP A 20 12.25 -4.58 1.33
CA ASP A 20 11.37 -5.72 1.04
C ASP A 20 11.85 -6.53 -0.19
N LEU A 21 12.59 -5.89 -1.09
CA LEU A 21 13.15 -6.50 -2.30
C LEU A 21 14.53 -7.13 -2.09
N ALA A 22 15.32 -6.61 -1.14
CA ALA A 22 16.69 -7.07 -0.87
C ALA A 22 16.83 -7.91 0.42
N GLY A 23 15.76 -8.02 1.21
CA GLY A 23 15.76 -8.71 2.50
C GLY A 23 16.00 -10.22 2.39
N PRO A 24 16.07 -10.92 3.55
CA PRO A 24 16.35 -12.36 3.61
C PRO A 24 15.31 -13.22 2.89
N VAL A 25 14.07 -12.70 2.79
CA VAL A 25 13.00 -13.31 2.01
C VAL A 25 12.48 -12.23 1.05
N PRO A 26 13.10 -12.09 -0.14
CA PRO A 26 12.77 -11.00 -1.04
C PRO A 26 11.38 -11.22 -1.67
N MET A 27 10.65 -10.12 -1.84
CA MET A 27 9.41 -10.10 -2.63
C MET A 27 9.74 -9.97 -4.11
N SER A 28 9.05 -10.74 -4.95
CA SER A 28 9.16 -10.60 -6.40
C SER A 28 8.21 -9.52 -6.90
N ILE A 29 8.68 -8.64 -7.78
CA ILE A 29 7.87 -7.58 -8.39
C ILE A 29 8.01 -7.59 -9.91
N SER A 30 7.02 -7.01 -10.58
CA SER A 30 7.11 -6.68 -12.01
C SER A 30 7.55 -5.21 -12.14
N GLY A 31 8.60 -4.95 -12.91
CA GLY A 31 9.22 -3.64 -13.04
C GLY A 31 10.31 -3.37 -12.00
N SER A 32 10.66 -2.09 -11.81
CA SER A 32 11.73 -1.64 -10.91
C SER A 32 11.27 -0.45 -10.08
N VAL A 33 11.46 -0.56 -8.76
CA VAL A 33 11.20 0.54 -7.82
C VAL A 33 12.15 1.71 -8.10
N ALA A 34 13.43 1.42 -8.36
CA ALA A 34 14.42 2.45 -8.68
C ALA A 34 14.13 3.20 -9.99
N ALA A 35 13.52 2.52 -10.97
CA ALA A 35 13.12 3.13 -12.23
C ALA A 35 11.71 3.78 -12.19
N GLY A 36 11.01 3.70 -11.05
CA GLY A 36 9.67 4.27 -10.88
C GLY A 36 8.57 3.57 -11.70
N ASN A 37 8.80 2.36 -12.21
CA ASN A 37 7.86 1.62 -13.04
C ASN A 37 7.40 0.29 -12.42
N ALA A 38 7.65 0.08 -11.13
CA ALA A 38 7.19 -1.09 -10.39
C ALA A 38 5.65 -1.12 -10.29
N GLN A 39 5.06 -2.27 -10.61
CA GLN A 39 3.64 -2.52 -10.35
C GLN A 39 3.40 -2.73 -8.84
N PRO A 40 2.26 -2.26 -8.31
CA PRO A 40 1.88 -2.58 -6.95
C PRO A 40 1.55 -4.07 -6.80
N LEU A 41 1.75 -4.60 -5.60
CA LEU A 41 1.35 -5.96 -5.22
C LEU A 41 -0.08 -5.98 -4.68
N ASP A 42 -0.76 -7.13 -4.83
CA ASP A 42 -2.06 -7.36 -4.22
C ASP A 42 -1.92 -7.47 -2.70
N ALA A 43 -2.79 -6.78 -1.96
CA ALA A 43 -2.82 -6.89 -0.52
C ALA A 43 -4.25 -6.87 0.04
N THR A 44 -4.48 -7.73 1.04
CA THR A 44 -5.74 -7.79 1.79
C THR A 44 -5.53 -7.25 3.21
N VAL A 45 -6.42 -6.36 3.66
CA VAL A 45 -6.44 -5.88 5.05
C VAL A 45 -6.84 -7.01 5.99
N LEU A 46 -5.93 -7.37 6.90
CA LEU A 46 -6.14 -8.39 7.95
C LEU A 46 -6.62 -7.77 9.26
N ALA A 47 -6.09 -6.61 9.63
CA ALA A 47 -6.45 -5.90 10.86
C ALA A 47 -6.31 -4.38 10.67
N VAL A 48 -7.07 -3.63 11.46
CA VAL A 48 -7.09 -2.16 11.44
C VAL A 48 -6.74 -1.64 12.83
N TRP A 49 -5.71 -0.81 12.93
CA TRP A 49 -5.28 -0.15 14.17
C TRP A 49 -5.71 1.31 14.24
N GLY A 50 -6.11 1.88 13.10
CA GLY A 50 -6.63 3.23 12.95
C GLY A 50 -6.83 3.56 11.48
N ASP A 51 -7.20 4.81 11.19
CA ASP A 51 -7.55 5.22 9.82
C ASP A 51 -6.35 5.12 8.83
N ARG A 52 -5.12 5.08 9.35
CA ARG A 52 -3.86 5.09 8.58
C ARG A 52 -2.95 3.90 8.83
N CYS A 53 -3.30 2.98 9.72
CA CYS A 53 -2.41 1.90 10.15
C CYS A 53 -3.13 0.55 10.08
N ILE A 54 -2.60 -0.36 9.28
CA ILE A 54 -3.22 -1.66 8.97
C ILE A 54 -2.19 -2.78 8.97
N ASN A 55 -2.64 -3.99 9.26
CA ASN A 55 -1.89 -5.21 8.95
C ASN A 55 -2.46 -5.80 7.65
N VAL A 56 -1.58 -6.31 6.79
CA VAL A 56 -1.97 -6.85 5.48
C VAL A 56 -1.31 -8.18 5.19
N GLN A 57 -2.02 -9.01 4.44
CA GLN A 57 -1.43 -10.11 3.68
C GLN A 57 -1.15 -9.59 2.27
N VAL A 58 0.10 -9.71 1.82
CA VAL A 58 0.56 -9.32 0.49
C VAL A 58 0.82 -10.58 -0.33
N LEU A 59 0.41 -10.59 -1.59
CA LEU A 59 0.82 -11.59 -2.56
C LEU A 59 1.78 -10.94 -3.56
N ASP A 60 2.96 -11.55 -3.72
CA ASP A 60 3.91 -11.11 -4.74
C ASP A 60 3.49 -11.59 -6.15
N ILE A 61 4.23 -11.22 -7.19
CA ILE A 61 3.86 -11.58 -8.58
C ILE A 61 3.90 -13.09 -8.86
N THR A 62 4.50 -13.88 -7.98
CA THR A 62 4.57 -15.35 -8.07
C THR A 62 3.49 -16.03 -7.22
N GLY A 63 2.66 -15.26 -6.52
CA GLY A 63 1.65 -15.76 -5.59
C GLY A 63 2.20 -16.11 -4.21
N LYS A 64 3.45 -15.75 -3.90
CA LYS A 64 4.03 -15.98 -2.58
C LYS A 64 3.42 -15.01 -1.58
N ALA A 65 2.95 -15.55 -0.46
CA ALA A 65 2.32 -14.77 0.59
C ALA A 65 3.33 -14.19 1.59
N PHE A 66 3.13 -12.92 1.93
CA PHE A 66 3.87 -12.19 2.94
C PHE A 66 2.90 -11.54 3.91
N THR A 67 3.26 -11.46 5.18
CA THR A 67 2.51 -10.68 6.17
C THR A 67 3.28 -9.41 6.49
N LYS A 68 2.62 -8.26 6.37
CA LYS A 68 3.18 -6.97 6.76
C LYS A 68 2.33 -6.36 7.86
N MET A 69 2.99 -5.96 8.93
CA MET A 69 2.35 -5.39 10.12
C MET A 69 2.61 -3.89 10.20
N SER A 70 1.68 -3.16 10.81
CA SER A 70 1.79 -1.72 11.07
C SER A 70 2.13 -0.92 9.81
N VAL A 71 1.50 -1.28 8.68
CA VAL A 71 1.73 -0.65 7.39
C VAL A 71 0.92 0.63 7.30
N THR A 72 1.57 1.71 6.87
CA THR A 72 0.91 2.98 6.59
C THR A 72 0.01 2.87 5.36
N LEU A 73 -1.26 3.24 5.51
CA LEU A 73 -2.21 3.39 4.42
C LEU A 73 -2.21 4.84 3.93
N LYS A 74 -1.39 5.09 2.90
CA LYS A 74 -1.25 6.37 2.23
C LYS A 74 -2.52 6.68 1.43
N GLN A 75 -3.01 7.91 1.60
CA GLN A 75 -4.09 8.47 0.78
C GLN A 75 -3.66 9.84 0.24
N GLU A 76 -4.54 10.44 -0.57
CA GLU A 76 -4.29 11.72 -1.24
C GLU A 76 -3.97 12.82 -0.22
N GLY A 77 -2.80 13.46 -0.37
CA GLY A 77 -2.32 14.54 0.49
C GLY A 77 -1.43 14.11 1.66
N ASP A 78 -1.24 12.82 1.90
CA ASP A 78 -0.35 12.36 2.98
C ASP A 78 1.12 12.42 2.57
N THR A 79 1.97 12.80 3.52
CA THR A 79 3.42 12.71 3.41
C THR A 79 3.91 11.40 4.02
N MET A 80 4.75 10.69 3.27
CA MET A 80 5.45 9.50 3.77
C MET A 80 6.85 9.89 4.25
N PRO A 81 7.44 9.15 5.20
CA PRO A 81 8.85 9.28 5.53
C PRO A 81 9.70 9.04 4.28
N VAL A 82 10.51 10.03 3.93
CA VAL A 82 11.44 9.99 2.80
C VAL A 82 12.89 10.02 3.28
N ASP A 83 13.80 9.45 2.50
CA ASP A 83 15.24 9.55 2.72
C ASP A 83 15.77 10.93 2.29
N SER A 84 17.09 11.12 2.41
CA SER A 84 17.78 12.34 1.99
C SER A 84 17.68 12.63 0.48
N GLU A 85 17.28 11.65 -0.33
CA GLU A 85 17.05 11.80 -1.77
C GLU A 85 15.56 12.04 -2.10
N GLY A 86 14.70 12.14 -1.08
CA GLY A 86 13.26 12.34 -1.25
C GLY A 86 12.49 11.08 -1.66
N LYS A 87 13.08 9.88 -1.55
CA LYS A 87 12.42 8.60 -1.86
C LYS A 87 11.80 8.01 -0.61
N GLU A 88 10.63 7.39 -0.77
CA GLU A 88 9.91 6.76 0.34
C GLU A 88 10.69 5.56 0.88
N VAL A 89 10.99 5.59 2.18
CA VAL A 89 11.95 4.65 2.80
C VAL A 89 11.28 3.32 3.14
N LEU A 90 9.98 3.35 3.43
CA LEU A 90 9.21 2.22 3.94
C LEU A 90 8.12 1.82 2.94
N GLY A 91 7.85 0.52 2.86
CA GLY A 91 6.75 0.01 2.05
C GLY A 91 5.41 0.46 2.64
N TYR A 92 4.46 0.77 1.77
CA TYR A 92 3.17 1.35 2.17
C TYR A 92 2.02 0.74 1.39
N CYS A 93 0.80 0.96 1.88
CA CYS A 93 -0.43 0.61 1.18
C CYS A 93 -1.12 1.85 0.61
N GLU A 94 -1.80 1.69 -0.52
CA GLU A 94 -2.66 2.71 -1.11
C GLU A 94 -3.96 2.08 -1.64
N TRP A 95 -5.04 2.86 -1.70
CA TRP A 95 -6.29 2.41 -2.31
C TRP A 95 -6.16 2.35 -3.83
N MET A 96 -6.84 1.37 -4.46
CA MET A 96 -6.89 1.30 -5.91
C MET A 96 -7.61 2.53 -6.48
N PRO A 97 -7.21 3.07 -7.66
CA PRO A 97 -7.80 4.28 -8.23
C PRO A 97 -9.33 4.24 -8.35
N TYR A 98 -9.88 3.07 -8.69
CA TYR A 98 -11.33 2.87 -8.76
C TYR A 98 -12.03 2.95 -7.40
N GLN A 99 -11.38 2.52 -6.31
CA GLN A 99 -11.94 2.65 -4.97
C GLN A 99 -11.91 4.12 -4.51
N GLN A 100 -10.88 4.87 -4.91
CA GLN A 100 -10.81 6.30 -4.63
C GLN A 100 -11.89 7.08 -5.39
N SER A 101 -12.17 6.73 -6.65
CA SER A 101 -13.21 7.39 -7.44
C SER A 101 -14.63 7.05 -6.97
N ALA A 102 -14.88 5.80 -6.53
CA ALA A 102 -16.14 5.42 -5.91
C ALA A 102 -16.40 6.19 -4.60
N ALA A 103 -15.39 6.28 -3.72
CA ALA A 103 -15.51 7.07 -2.49
C ALA A 103 -15.78 8.56 -2.77
N LYS A 104 -15.16 9.14 -3.82
CA LYS A 104 -15.43 10.52 -4.24
C LYS A 104 -16.88 10.73 -4.71
N LYS A 105 -17.52 9.71 -5.30
CA LYS A 105 -18.93 9.79 -5.70
C LYS A 105 -19.87 9.73 -4.51
N ASP A 106 -19.67 8.79 -3.59
CA ASP A 106 -20.51 8.66 -2.39
C ASP A 106 -20.48 9.94 -1.53
N ALA A 107 -19.34 10.62 -1.45
CA ALA A 107 -19.20 11.89 -0.74
C ALA A 107 -19.76 13.11 -1.49
N CYS A 108 -20.10 13.00 -2.77
CA CYS A 108 -20.75 14.06 -3.55
C CYS A 108 -22.28 13.93 -3.54
N GLU A 109 -22.80 12.74 -3.21
CA GLU A 109 -24.24 12.44 -3.14
C GLU A 109 -24.80 12.53 -1.71
N SER A 110 -23.96 12.89 -0.72
CA SER A 110 -24.31 13.12 0.69
C SER A 110 -24.21 14.60 1.05
#